data_AF-A0A1B8ZGE8-F1
#
_entry.id   AF-A0A1B8ZGE8-F1
#
_cell.length_a   1.000
_cell.length_b   1.000
_cell.length_c   1.000
_cell.angle_alpha   90.00
_cell.angle_beta   90.00
_cell.angle_gamma   90.00
#
_symmetry.space_group_name_H-M   'P 1'
#
loop_
_entity.id
_entity.type
_entity.pdbx_description
1 polymer ?
#
loop_
_entity_poly.entity_id
_entity_poly.type
_entity_poly.pdbx_seq_one_letter_code
_entity_poly.pdbx_strand_id
1 'polypeptide(L)' 'MKNLKKLNRKELGEVNGAIGSNCNRCPRNTTYGTGPNDAPCSAYQALPLYCKACVIVSIECMDGGVS' A
#
# COMPACT_ATOMS: atom_id res chain seq x y z
N MET A 1 -7.09 -5.32 -25.93
CA MET A 1 -6.57 -5.15 -24.55
C MET A 1 -5.05 -5.26 -24.62
N LYS A 2 -4.29 -4.29 -24.06
CA LYS A 2 -2.81 -4.32 -24.11
C LYS A 2 -2.28 -5.47 -23.24
N ASN A 3 -1.19 -6.10 -23.69
CA ASN A 3 -0.59 -7.24 -23.00
C ASN A 3 0.24 -6.72 -21.80
N LEU A 4 -0.34 -6.74 -20.60
CA LEU A 4 0.30 -6.23 -19.38
C LEU A 4 1.60 -6.98 -19.00
N LYS A 5 1.85 -8.15 -19.61
CA LYS A 5 3.08 -8.93 -19.44
C LYS A 5 4.33 -8.31 -20.10
N LYS A 6 4.17 -7.32 -21.00
CA LYS A 6 5.26 -6.69 -21.74
C LYS A 6 5.15 -5.16 -21.70
N LEU A 7 4.98 -4.59 -20.52
CA LEU A 7 5.06 -3.14 -20.33
C LEU A 7 6.52 -2.72 -20.23
N ASN A 8 6.93 -1.71 -21.01
CA ASN A 8 8.21 -1.06 -20.79
C ASN A 8 8.13 -0.13 -19.55
N ARG A 9 9.28 0.37 -19.07
CA ARG A 9 9.35 1.17 -17.83
C ARG A 9 8.50 2.44 -17.87
N LYS A 10 8.39 3.10 -19.03
CA LYS A 10 7.54 4.27 -19.21
C LYS A 10 6.06 3.87 -19.12
N GLU A 11 5.67 2.80 -19.81
CA GLU A 11 4.29 2.31 -19.79
C GLU A 11 3.87 1.78 -18.41
N LEU A 12 4.79 1.15 -17.67
CA LEU A 12 4.53 0.70 -16.30
C LEU A 12 4.22 1.88 -15.36
N GLY A 13 4.91 3.02 -15.53
CA GLY A 13 4.62 4.24 -14.79
C GLY A 13 3.27 4.88 -15.13
N GLU A 14 2.68 4.55 -16.27
CA GLU A 14 1.34 4.99 -16.70
C GLU A 14 0.24 4.02 -16.25
N VAL A 15 0.59 2.85 -15.69
CA VAL A 15 -0.39 1.94 -15.10
C VAL A 15 -0.85 2.47 -13.76
N ASN A 16 -2.07 2.99 -13.74
CA ASN A 16 -2.78 3.24 -12.49
C ASN A 16 -3.11 1.88 -11.85
N GLY A 17 -2.61 1.63 -10.64
CA GLY A 17 -2.98 0.43 -9.88
C GLY A 17 -4.50 0.31 -9.74
N ALA A 18 -5.01 -0.92 -9.64
CA ALA A 18 -6.44 -1.25 -9.67
C ALA A 18 -7.29 -0.68 -8.51
N ILE A 19 -6.73 0.19 -7.67
CA ILE A 19 -7.44 0.73 -6.53
C ILE A 19 -7.64 2.22 -6.77
N GLY A 20 -8.83 2.56 -7.27
CA GLY A 20 -9.39 3.91 -7.15
C GLY A 20 -9.67 4.27 -5.69
N SER A 21 -8.76 3.95 -4.77
CA SER A 21 -8.87 4.29 -3.37
C SER A 21 -8.65 5.79 -3.28
N ASN A 22 -9.69 6.51 -2.87
CA ASN A 22 -9.60 7.92 -2.58
C ASN A 22 -8.74 8.10 -1.33
N CYS A 23 -7.41 8.13 -1.51
CA CYS A 23 -6.43 8.24 -0.42
C CYS A 23 -6.44 9.63 0.22
N ASN A 24 -7.27 10.57 -0.23
CA ASN A 24 -7.26 11.95 0.26
C ASN A 24 -7.62 12.08 1.75
N ARG A 25 -8.32 11.09 2.32
CA ARG A 25 -8.66 11.03 3.75
C ARG A 25 -7.84 10.00 4.53
N CYS A 26 -6.78 9.46 3.93
CA CYS A 26 -5.90 8.50 4.59
C CYS A 26 -4.68 9.21 5.20
N PRO A 27 -4.06 8.63 6.24
CA PRO A 27 -2.81 9.13 6.78
C PRO A 27 -1.77 9.28 5.67
N ARG A 28 -1.17 10.48 5.60
CA ARG A 28 -0.10 10.78 4.65
C ARG A 28 1.22 10.81 5.40
N ASN A 29 2.28 10.30 4.77
CA ASN A 29 3.64 10.26 5.33
C ASN A 29 3.76 9.44 6.63
N THR A 30 2.90 8.45 6.84
CA THR A 30 3.01 7.50 7.95
C THR A 30 3.44 6.14 7.40
N THR A 31 4.51 5.61 7.97
CA THR A 31 4.93 4.22 7.77
C THR A 31 4.47 3.41 8.97
N TYR A 32 3.93 2.23 8.74
CA TYR A 32 3.49 1.32 9.80
C TYR A 32 4.43 0.12 9.89
N GLY A 33 4.95 -0.18 11.07
CA GLY A 33 6.06 -1.12 11.21
C GLY A 33 6.59 -1.26 12.63
N THR A 34 7.77 -1.85 12.72
CA THR A 34 8.55 -2.07 13.96
C THR A 34 9.74 -1.11 14.06
N GLY A 35 9.94 -0.23 13.07
CA GLY A 35 11.05 0.72 13.04
C GLY A 35 10.90 1.83 14.08
N PRO A 36 12.00 2.54 14.40
CA PRO A 36 12.05 3.52 15.48
C PRO A 36 11.14 4.75 15.27
N ASN A 37 10.72 5.02 14.02
CA ASN A 37 9.84 6.14 13.68
C ASN A 37 8.50 5.67 13.07
N ASP A 38 8.25 4.36 13.07
CA ASP A 38 7.04 3.81 12.46
C ASP A 38 5.86 3.86 13.44
N ALA A 39 4.67 4.04 12.91
CA ALA A 39 3.44 3.79 13.65
C ALA A 39 3.29 2.27 13.89
N PRO A 40 2.71 1.84 15.03
CA PRO A 40 2.63 0.43 15.37
C PRO A 40 1.71 -0.33 14.41
N CYS A 41 1.97 -1.64 14.23
CA CYS A 41 1.14 -2.51 13.39
C CYS A 41 -0.35 -2.52 13.79
N SER A 42 -0.66 -2.36 15.07
CA SER A 42 -2.06 -2.24 15.54
C SER A 42 -2.77 -1.01 14.97
N ALA A 43 -2.05 0.09 14.76
CA ALA A 43 -2.59 1.29 14.12
C ALA A 43 -2.87 1.06 12.64
N TYR A 44 -2.04 0.26 11.94
CA TYR A 44 -2.34 -0.19 10.58
C TYR A 44 -3.60 -1.05 10.54
N GLN A 45 -3.73 -1.99 11.49
CA GLN A 45 -4.87 -2.91 11.51
C GLN A 45 -6.21 -2.21 11.77
N ALA A 46 -6.18 -1.11 12.54
CA ALA A 46 -7.33 -0.24 12.78
C ALA A 46 -7.69 0.66 11.58
N LEU A 47 -6.86 0.74 10.54
CA LEU A 47 -7.18 1.55 9.36
C LEU A 47 -8.41 0.99 8.63
N PRO A 48 -9.28 1.86 8.11
CA PRO A 48 -10.27 1.46 7.13
C PRO A 48 -9.61 0.72 5.95
N LEU A 49 -10.28 -0.30 5.41
CA LEU A 49 -9.76 -1.11 4.29
C LEU A 49 -9.30 -0.26 3.10
N TYR A 50 -10.01 0.84 2.80
CA TYR A 50 -9.65 1.74 1.70
C TYR A 50 -8.32 2.48 1.95
N CYS A 51 -7.92 2.69 3.21
CA CYS A 51 -6.64 3.30 3.56
C CYS A 51 -5.49 2.31 3.65
N LYS A 52 -5.75 1.03 3.92
CA LYS A 52 -4.70 0.00 3.95
C LYS A 52 -3.96 -0.11 2.61
N ALA A 53 -4.62 0.22 1.50
CA ALA A 53 -4.04 0.28 0.16
C ALA A 53 -3.25 1.57 -0.16
N CYS A 54 -3.31 2.58 0.71
CA CYS A 54 -2.77 3.93 0.46
C CYS A 54 -1.53 4.26 1.30
N VAL A 55 -1.14 3.39 2.21
CA VAL A 55 -0.07 3.65 3.20
C VAL A 55 1.11 2.71 3.01
N ILE A 56 2.27 3.12 3.49
CA ILE A 56 3.46 2.26 3.53
C ILE A 56 3.38 1.42 4.80
N VAL A 57 3.49 0.09 4.65
CA VAL A 57 3.39 -0.86 5.75
C VAL A 57 4.49 -1.91 5.63
N SER A 58 5.14 -2.22 6.76
CA SER A 58 6.07 -3.34 6.87
C SER A 58 5.31 -4.66 6.70
N ILE A 59 5.94 -5.62 6.04
CA ILE A 59 5.36 -6.96 5.85
C ILE A 59 5.04 -7.65 7.19
N GLU A 60 5.75 -7.31 8.25
CA GLU A 60 5.52 -7.82 9.61
C GLU A 60 4.15 -7.43 10.17
N CYS A 61 3.55 -6.35 9.68
CA CYS A 61 2.24 -5.88 10.11
C CYS A 61 1.08 -6.47 9.30
N MET A 62 1.36 -7.21 8.22
CA MET A 62 0.33 -7.78 7.35
C MET A 62 -0.02 -9.20 7.83
N ASP A 63 -1.28 -9.42 8.23
CA ASP A 63 -1.81 -10.74 8.58
C ASP A 63 -1.93 -11.60 7.32
N GLY A 64 -0.82 -12.23 6.94
CA GLY A 64 -0.74 -13.04 5.73
C GLY A 64 0.67 -13.12 5.14
N GLY A 65 1.69 -13.21 6.01
CA GLY A 65 3.04 -13.59 5.59
C GLY A 65 2.95 -14.73 4.58
N VAL A 66 3.61 -14.56 3.44
CA VAL A 66 3.60 -15.47 2.29
C VAL A 66 3.54 -16.93 2.75
N SER A 67 2.43 -17.61 2.43
CA SER A 67 2.39 -19.07 2.36
C SER A 67 2.89 -19.52 1.00
#